data_AF-A0A1F6FHF5-F1
#
_entry.id   AF-A0A1F6FHF5-F1
#
_cell.length_a   1.000
_cell.length_b   1.000
_cell.length_c   1.000
_cell.angle_alpha   90.00
_cell.angle_beta   90.00
_cell.angle_gamma   90.00
#
_symmetry.space_group_name_H-M   'P 1'
#
loop_
_entity.id
_entity.type
_entity.pdbx_description
1 polymer ?
#
loop_
_entity_poly.entity_id
_entity_poly.type
_entity_poly.pdbx_seq_one_letter_code
_entity_poly.pdbx_strand_id
1 'polypeptide(L)'
;MTFLTAMEQAFINDGATSAEALADAEAKANASLIEKINSKLELVSGQIARECLEERLRAIPELPNRQARRHALEKILHDIEAKLMIQNLHG
;
A
#
# COMPACT_ATOMS: atom_id res chain seq x y z
N MET A 1 27.77 1.86 -5.63
CA MET A 1 26.88 0.67 -5.66
C MET A 1 25.46 1.17 -5.55
N THR A 2 24.69 1.11 -6.63
CA THR A 2 23.24 1.35 -6.61
C THR A 2 22.58 0.08 -6.07
N PHE A 3 22.05 0.14 -4.84
CA PHE A 3 21.27 -0.96 -4.28
C PHE A 3 19.89 -0.95 -4.93
N LEU A 4 19.57 -2.03 -5.65
CA LEU A 4 18.22 -2.29 -6.15
C LEU A 4 17.33 -2.70 -4.98
N THR A 5 16.12 -2.15 -4.94
CA THR A 5 15.10 -2.58 -3.99
C THR A 5 14.70 -4.03 -4.24
N ALA A 6 14.18 -4.72 -3.21
CA ALA A 6 13.69 -6.09 -3.36
C ALA A 6 12.63 -6.24 -4.48
N MET A 7 11.89 -5.15 -4.75
CA MET A 7 10.91 -5.08 -5.83
C MET A 7 11.58 -4.93 -7.21
N GLU A 8 12.55 -4.03 -7.36
CA GLU A 8 13.32 -3.92 -8.61
C GLU A 8 14.06 -5.23 -8.90
N GLN A 9 14.58 -5.91 -7.89
CA GLN A 9 15.21 -7.23 -8.03
C GLN A 9 14.19 -8.31 -8.41
N ALA A 10 12.99 -8.29 -7.84
CA ALA A 10 11.90 -9.19 -8.23
C ALA A 10 11.48 -8.94 -9.69
N PHE A 11 11.40 -7.68 -10.14
CA PHE A 11 11.03 -7.34 -11.51
C PHE A 11 12.12 -7.66 -12.54
N ILE A 12 13.39 -7.52 -12.19
CA ILE A 12 14.52 -8.01 -12.99
C ILE A 12 14.43 -9.54 -13.13
N ASN A 13 14.11 -10.25 -12.04
CA ASN A 13 13.96 -11.71 -12.05
C ASN A 13 12.70 -12.18 -12.81
N ASP A 14 11.65 -11.36 -12.88
CA ASP A 14 10.39 -11.65 -13.60
C ASP A 14 10.45 -11.27 -15.11
N GLY A 15 11.58 -10.73 -15.58
CA GLY A 15 11.80 -10.42 -17.00
C GLY A 15 11.26 -9.06 -17.46
N ALA A 16 10.92 -8.15 -16.54
CA ALA A 16 10.53 -6.78 -16.90
C ALA A 16 11.76 -5.99 -17.39
N THR A 17 11.88 -5.85 -18.71
CA THR A 17 13.07 -5.28 -19.38
C THR A 17 12.89 -3.82 -19.80
N SER A 18 11.73 -3.19 -19.57
CA SER A 18 11.44 -1.80 -19.95
C SER A 18 10.84 -0.96 -18.81
N ALA A 19 11.06 0.35 -18.86
CA ALA A 19 10.52 1.32 -17.90
C ALA A 19 8.97 1.34 -17.87
N GLU A 20 8.33 0.99 -18.98
CA GLU A 20 6.88 0.88 -19.11
C GLU A 20 6.34 -0.38 -18.42
N ALA A 21 7.02 -1.53 -18.57
CA ALA A 21 6.65 -2.75 -17.87
C ALA A 21 6.79 -2.60 -16.35
N LEU A 22 7.82 -1.88 -15.90
CA LEU A 22 7.99 -1.54 -14.49
C LEU A 22 6.86 -0.64 -13.98
N ALA A 23 6.47 0.38 -14.76
CA ALA A 23 5.39 1.28 -14.39
C ALA A 23 4.01 0.58 -14.34
N ASP A 24 3.73 -0.33 -15.27
CA ASP A 24 2.49 -1.12 -15.27
C ASP A 24 2.43 -2.09 -14.09
N ALA A 25 3.53 -2.81 -13.83
CA ALA A 25 3.61 -3.73 -12.71
C ALA A 25 3.52 -3.00 -11.35
N GLU A 26 4.13 -1.82 -11.22
CA GLU A 26 3.96 -0.95 -10.05
C GLU A 26 2.53 -0.47 -9.88
N ALA A 27 1.87 -0.03 -10.97
CA ALA A 27 0.48 0.38 -10.93
C ALA A 27 -0.43 -0.76 -10.48
N LYS A 28 -0.21 -1.97 -11.01
CA LYS A 28 -0.92 -3.19 -10.62
C LYS A 28 -0.69 -3.57 -9.16
N ALA A 29 0.55 -3.48 -8.68
CA ALA A 29 0.87 -3.74 -7.28
C ALA A 29 0.20 -2.71 -6.34
N ASN A 30 0.23 -1.43 -6.69
CA ASN A 30 -0.44 -0.38 -5.92
C ASN A 30 -1.97 -0.55 -5.92
N ALA A 31 -2.57 -0.90 -7.07
CA ALA A 31 -4.00 -1.20 -7.17
C ALA A 31 -4.40 -2.37 -6.25
N SER A 32 -3.62 -3.45 -6.25
CA SER A 32 -3.84 -4.60 -5.36
C SER A 32 -3.71 -4.22 -3.88
N LEU A 33 -2.78 -3.33 -3.52
CA LEU A 33 -2.66 -2.81 -2.15
C LEU A 33 -3.89 -1.98 -1.76
N ILE A 34 -4.37 -1.11 -2.64
CA ILE A 34 -5.57 -0.28 -2.40
C ILE A 34 -6.80 -1.17 -2.15
N GLU A 35 -6.99 -2.22 -2.96
CA GLU A 35 -8.09 -3.17 -2.79
C GLU A 35 -8.02 -3.87 -1.43
N LYS A 36 -6.84 -4.35 -1.02
CA LYS A 36 -6.63 -4.94 0.31
C LYS A 36 -6.92 -3.96 1.44
N ILE A 37 -6.48 -2.71 1.30
CA ILE A 37 -6.74 -1.64 2.26
C ILE A 37 -8.26 -1.45 2.40
N ASN A 38 -8.98 -1.28 1.29
CA ASN A 38 -10.43 -1.08 1.31
C ASN A 38 -11.16 -2.24 1.99
N SER A 39 -10.82 -3.48 1.63
CA SER A 39 -11.43 -4.67 2.24
C SER A 39 -11.20 -4.75 3.75
N LYS A 40 -9.99 -4.44 4.23
CA LYS A 40 -9.70 -4.47 5.68
C LYS A 40 -10.27 -3.26 6.42
N LEU A 41 -10.36 -2.13 5.75
CA LEU A 41 -10.89 -0.89 6.33
C LEU A 41 -12.39 -1.01 6.66
N GLU A 42 -13.13 -1.86 5.93
CA GLU A 42 -14.51 -2.24 6.27
C GLU A 42 -14.62 -3.00 7.60
N LEU A 43 -13.56 -3.69 8.02
CA LEU A 43 -13.53 -4.47 9.26
C LEU A 43 -13.16 -3.63 10.49
N VAL A 44 -12.63 -2.42 10.29
CA VAL A 44 -12.20 -1.55 11.40
C VAL A 44 -13.42 -1.01 12.12
N SER A 45 -13.59 -1.40 13.39
CA SER A 45 -14.60 -0.79 14.25
C SER A 45 -14.16 0.62 14.71
N GLY A 46 -15.07 1.60 14.61
CA GLY A 46 -14.80 2.99 15.00
C GLY A 46 -14.73 3.95 13.81
N GLN A 47 -15.77 4.78 13.68
CA GLN A 47 -15.97 5.73 12.59
C GLN A 47 -14.80 6.72 12.42
N ILE A 48 -14.32 7.31 13.52
CA ILE A 48 -13.21 8.29 13.48
C ILE A 48 -11.91 7.64 12.96
N ALA A 49 -11.62 6.41 13.40
CA ALA A 49 -10.43 5.70 12.98
C ALA A 49 -10.49 5.34 11.49
N ARG A 50 -11.68 4.95 11.02
CA ARG A 50 -11.96 4.66 9.61
C ARG A 50 -11.82 5.91 8.74
N GLU A 51 -12.46 7.02 9.11
CA GLU A 51 -12.40 8.29 8.38
C GLU A 51 -10.95 8.79 8.24
N CYS A 52 -10.16 8.74 9.32
CA CYS A 52 -8.74 9.12 9.28
C CYS A 52 -7.91 8.26 8.30
N LEU A 53 -8.19 6.96 8.22
CA LEU A 53 -7.52 6.06 7.27
C LEU A 53 -7.97 6.31 5.82
N GLU A 54 -9.26 6.60 5.60
CA GLU A 54 -9.80 6.96 4.29
C GLU A 54 -9.21 8.29 3.78
N GLU A 55 -9.07 9.30 4.65
CA GLU A 55 -8.41 10.57 4.30
C GLU A 55 -6.96 10.36 3.88
N ARG A 56 -6.21 9.54 4.65
CA ARG A 56 -4.84 9.19 4.30
C ARG A 56 -4.74 8.49 2.95
N LEU A 57 -5.68 7.60 2.64
CA LEU A 57 -5.74 6.91 1.35
C LEU A 57 -6.02 7.89 0.20
N ARG A 58 -6.92 8.86 0.41
CA ARG A 58 -7.24 9.91 -0.57
C ARG A 58 -6.06 10.85 -0.86
N ALA A 59 -5.16 11.06 0.09
CA ALA A 59 -3.97 11.90 -0.08
C ALA A 59 -2.82 11.21 -0.85
N ILE A 60 -2.86 9.87 -1.04
CA ILE A 60 -1.76 9.14 -1.69
C ILE A 60 -1.48 9.59 -3.14
N PRO A 61 -2.48 9.83 -4.01
CA PRO A 61 -2.25 10.31 -5.36
C PRO A 61 -1.47 11.63 -5.45
N GLU A 62 -1.54 12.47 -4.41
CA GLU A 62 -0.85 13.76 -4.33
C GLU A 62 0.65 13.63 -4.08
N LEU A 63 1.13 12.44 -3.68
CA LEU A 63 2.54 12.21 -3.42
C LEU A 63 3.37 12.23 -4.74
N PRO A 64 4.51 12.95 -4.75
CA PRO A 64 5.26 13.22 -5.98
C PRO A 64 6.03 12.01 -6.53
N ASN A 65 6.44 11.07 -5.66
CA ASN A 65 7.23 9.90 -6.04
C ASN A 65 6.41 8.61 -5.90
N ARG A 66 6.55 7.71 -6.89
CA ARG A 66 5.96 6.36 -6.91
C ARG A 66 6.35 5.53 -5.69
N GLN A 67 7.61 5.60 -5.26
CA GLN A 67 8.08 4.91 -4.06
C GLN A 67 7.40 5.45 -2.79
N ALA A 68 7.18 6.77 -2.71
CA ALA A 68 6.48 7.39 -1.60
C ALA A 68 5.01 6.96 -1.56
N ARG A 69 4.34 6.86 -2.73
CA ARG A 69 2.97 6.33 -2.83
C ARG A 69 2.87 4.91 -2.32
N ARG A 70 3.77 4.03 -2.78
CA ARG A 70 3.80 2.63 -2.37
C ARG A 70 4.05 2.50 -0.87
N HIS A 71 5.05 3.19 -0.35
CA HIS A 71 5.36 3.17 1.08
C HIS A 71 4.20 3.68 1.92
N ALA A 72 3.49 4.72 1.47
CA ALA A 72 2.30 5.22 2.13
C ALA A 72 1.16 4.18 2.14
N LEU A 73 0.94 3.46 1.04
CA LEU A 73 -0.04 2.36 0.97
C LEU A 73 0.31 1.23 1.93
N GLU A 74 1.56 0.76 1.91
CA GLU A 74 2.04 -0.29 2.82
C GLU A 74 1.89 0.12 4.30
N LYS A 75 2.18 1.40 4.61
CA LYS A 75 1.99 1.94 5.96
C LYS A 75 0.51 1.99 6.37
N ILE A 76 -0.39 2.42 5.49
CA ILE A 76 -1.84 2.41 5.78
C ILE A 76 -2.32 0.99 6.05
N LEU A 77 -1.91 0.02 5.21
CA LEU A 77 -2.27 -1.38 5.38
C LEU A 77 -1.80 -1.91 6.75
N HIS A 78 -0.55 -1.66 7.11
CA HIS A 78 -0.01 -2.07 8.41
C HIS A 78 -0.74 -1.41 9.59
N ASP A 79 -1.08 -0.12 9.48
CA ASP A 79 -1.83 0.59 10.52
C ASP A 79 -3.26 0.01 10.71
N ILE A 80 -3.91 -0.39 9.61
CA ILE A 80 -5.20 -1.08 9.65
C ILE A 80 -5.05 -2.43 10.36
N GLU A 81 -4.05 -3.22 9.99
CA GLU A 81 -3.80 -4.53 10.59
C GLU A 81 -3.50 -4.44 12.08
N ALA A 82 -2.70 -3.46 12.50
CA ALA A 82 -2.45 -3.18 13.91
C ALA A 82 -3.74 -2.84 14.66
N LYS A 83 -4.61 -2.01 14.07
CA LYS A 83 -5.92 -1.68 14.68
C LYS A 83 -6.83 -2.89 14.79
N LEU A 84 -6.94 -3.69 13.73
CA LEU A 84 -7.74 -4.92 13.75
C LEU A 84 -7.21 -5.92 14.78
N MET A 85 -5.89 -6.04 14.93
CA MET A 85 -5.29 -6.89 15.96
C MET A 85 -5.65 -6.42 17.37
N ILE A 86 -5.57 -5.11 17.65
CA ILE A 86 -5.97 -4.53 18.95
C ILE A 86 -7.46 -4.76 19.21
N GLN A 87 -8.31 -4.61 18.19
CA GLN A 87 -9.76 -4.83 18.30
C GLN A 87 -10.07 -6.29 18.63
N ASN A 88 -9.41 -7.24 17.98
CA ASN A 88 -9.60 -8.68 18.26
C ASN A 88 -9.07 -9.11 19.63
N LEU A 89 -8.14 -8.35 20.23
CA LEU A 89 -7.64 -8.61 21.59
C LEU A 89 -8.57 -8.10 22.70
N HIS A 90 -9.49 -7.19 22.36
CA HIS A 90 -10.43 -6.58 23.32
C HIS A 90 -11.91 -6.90 23.02
N GLY A 91 -12.17 -7.83 22.08
CA GLY A 91 -13.50 -8.30 21.69
C GLY A 91 -13.92 -9.59 22.40
#